data_AF-A0A9E7A7W8-F1
#
_entry.id   AF-A0A9E7A7W8-F1
#
_cell.length_a   1.000
_cell.length_b   1.000
_cell.length_c   1.000
_cell.angle_alpha   90.00
_cell.angle_beta   90.00
_cell.angle_gamma   90.00
#
_symmetry.space_group_name_H-M   'P 1'
#
loop_
_entity.id
_entity.type
_entity.pdbx_description
1 polymer ?
#
loop_
_entity_poly.entity_id
_entity_poly.type
_entity_poly.pdbx_seq_one_letter_code
_entity_poly.pdbx_strand_id
1 'polypeptide(L)'
;MLDYCRVKAGRSERQLFGDPDFQAALAHCRWQVFFAALADVTALIEAHLRPHAPGQEVALKERLIALHQAALLNETPPLGEVPSAADARDALPHYLSTLQLAPPLPADKLPLLAEAVLFATLPVHPEQRRGESLAIKGALRFQMVTTQQEMERRFDAAKMVDNMLNQM
;
A
#
# COMPACT_ATOMS: atom_id res chain seq x y z
N MET A 1 9.85 6.86 -5.24
CA MET A 1 10.15 6.07 -6.45
C MET A 1 10.75 6.95 -7.55
N LEU A 2 10.07 8.00 -8.01
CA LEU A 2 10.60 8.92 -9.04
C LEU A 2 11.97 9.51 -8.68
N ASP A 3 12.09 10.08 -7.48
CA ASP A 3 13.36 10.68 -7.05
C ASP A 3 14.48 9.65 -6.89
N TYR A 4 14.14 8.43 -6.46
CA TYR A 4 15.10 7.32 -6.42
C TYR A 4 15.61 6.97 -7.83
N CYS A 5 14.70 6.84 -8.80
CA CYS A 5 15.08 6.60 -10.18
C CYS A 5 15.92 7.74 -10.78
N ARG A 6 15.63 9.01 -10.44
CA ARG A 6 16.45 10.15 -10.85
C ARG A 6 17.87 10.08 -10.29
N VAL A 7 18.00 9.79 -8.99
CA VAL A 7 19.30 9.59 -8.34
C VAL A 7 20.09 8.47 -9.04
N LYS A 8 19.42 7.38 -9.42
CA LYS A 8 20.07 6.27 -10.14
C LYS A 8 20.43 6.58 -11.59
N ALA A 9 19.62 7.36 -12.28
CA ALA A 9 19.92 7.79 -13.63
C ALA A 9 21.12 8.76 -13.68
N GLY A 10 21.29 9.58 -12.64
CA GLY A 10 22.40 10.52 -12.52
C GLY A 10 22.51 11.43 -13.74
N ARG A 11 23.69 11.48 -14.37
CA ARG A 11 23.92 12.30 -15.57
C ARG A 11 23.09 11.88 -16.79
N SER A 12 22.57 10.66 -16.80
CA SER A 12 21.74 10.12 -17.88
C SER A 12 20.24 10.32 -17.63
N GLU A 13 19.83 11.08 -16.60
CA GLU A 13 18.41 11.28 -16.25
C GLU A 13 17.56 11.66 -17.46
N ARG A 14 17.95 12.70 -18.22
CA ARG A 14 17.16 13.17 -19.36
C ARG A 14 17.00 12.11 -20.45
N GLN A 15 18.04 11.30 -20.68
CA GLN A 15 18.00 10.23 -21.66
C GLN A 15 17.10 9.09 -21.18
N LEU A 16 17.30 8.62 -19.95
CA LEU A 16 16.57 7.49 -19.38
C LEU A 16 15.08 7.81 -19.21
N PHE A 17 14.75 8.99 -18.71
CA PHE A 17 13.35 9.41 -18.59
C PHE A 17 12.73 9.82 -19.94
N GLY A 18 13.52 9.94 -21.00
CA GLY A 18 13.02 10.08 -22.37
C GLY A 18 12.80 8.75 -23.10
N ASP A 19 13.25 7.63 -22.52
CA ASP A 19 13.09 6.29 -23.07
C ASP A 19 11.66 5.76 -22.81
N PRO A 20 10.87 5.47 -23.86
CA PRO A 20 9.52 4.92 -23.71
C PRO A 20 9.46 3.61 -22.91
N ASP A 21 10.46 2.75 -23.03
CA ASP A 21 10.48 1.45 -22.34
C ASP A 21 10.68 1.64 -20.84
N PHE A 22 11.57 2.55 -20.46
CA PHE A 22 11.76 2.92 -19.06
C PHE A 22 10.51 3.58 -18.48
N GLN A 23 9.85 4.46 -19.23
CA GLN A 23 8.59 5.09 -18.81
C GLN A 23 7.49 4.04 -18.60
N ALA A 24 7.35 3.08 -19.51
CA ALA A 24 6.39 1.99 -19.38
C ALA A 24 6.67 1.11 -18.17
N ALA A 25 7.94 0.72 -17.96
CA ALA A 25 8.34 -0.07 -16.79
C ALA A 25 8.13 0.70 -15.47
N LEU A 26 8.40 2.00 -15.45
CA LEU A 26 8.15 2.86 -14.30
C LEU A 26 6.65 3.02 -14.01
N ALA A 27 5.83 3.17 -15.05
CA ALA A 27 4.38 3.23 -14.91
C ALA A 27 3.83 1.91 -14.35
N HIS A 28 4.27 0.78 -14.88
CA HIS A 28 3.94 -0.55 -14.36
C HIS A 28 4.31 -0.68 -12.87
N CYS A 29 5.56 -0.37 -12.51
CA CYS A 29 6.03 -0.41 -11.12
C CYS A 29 5.16 0.44 -10.19
N ARG A 30 4.75 1.64 -10.62
CA ARG A 30 3.88 2.51 -9.82
C ARG A 30 2.51 1.90 -9.56
N TRP A 31 1.88 1.28 -10.57
CA TRP A 31 0.58 0.66 -10.39
C TRP A 31 0.64 -0.57 -9.50
N GLN A 32 1.60 -1.45 -9.72
CA GLN A 32 1.80 -2.64 -8.89
C GLN A 32 2.05 -2.26 -7.43
N VAL A 33 2.94 -1.28 -7.19
CA VAL A 33 3.22 -0.79 -5.83
C VAL A 33 2.01 -0.07 -5.24
N PHE A 34 1.23 0.66 -6.03
CA PHE A 34 0.01 1.32 -5.56
C PHE A 34 -1.01 0.30 -5.04
N PHE A 35 -1.30 -0.77 -5.80
CA PHE A 35 -2.25 -1.80 -5.37
C PHE A 35 -1.83 -2.47 -4.06
N ALA A 36 -0.55 -2.84 -3.94
CA ALA A 36 -0.01 -3.45 -2.73
C ALA A 36 0.02 -2.46 -1.54
N ALA A 37 0.43 -1.21 -1.78
CA ALA A 37 0.48 -0.19 -0.73
C ALA A 37 -0.92 0.20 -0.25
N LEU A 38 -1.93 0.19 -1.11
CA LEU A 38 -3.31 0.42 -0.70
C LEU A 38 -3.78 -0.67 0.27
N ALA A 39 -3.42 -1.94 0.02
CA ALA A 39 -3.71 -3.03 0.95
C ALA A 39 -2.94 -2.87 2.28
N ASP A 40 -1.69 -2.43 2.24
CA ASP A 40 -0.91 -2.11 3.45
C ASP A 40 -1.57 -0.99 4.28
N VAL A 41 -2.07 0.07 3.63
CA VAL A 41 -2.83 1.14 4.28
C VAL A 41 -4.15 0.64 4.84
N THR A 42 -4.89 -0.20 4.11
CA THR A 42 -6.12 -0.82 4.64
C THR A 42 -5.83 -1.67 5.88
N ALA A 43 -4.75 -2.43 5.89
CA ALA A 43 -4.32 -3.20 7.06
C ALA A 43 -3.92 -2.31 8.24
N LEU A 44 -3.28 -1.17 7.98
CA LEU A 44 -2.98 -0.18 9.01
C LEU A 44 -4.25 0.43 9.61
N ILE A 45 -5.25 0.74 8.77
CA ILE A 45 -6.57 1.22 9.22
C ILE A 45 -7.28 0.16 10.05
N GLU A 46 -7.25 -1.11 9.61
CA GLU A 46 -7.79 -2.23 10.39
C GLU A 46 -7.18 -2.29 11.79
N ALA A 47 -5.84 -2.25 11.87
CA ALA A 47 -5.13 -2.31 13.14
C ALA A 47 -5.46 -1.14 14.07
N HIS A 48 -5.63 0.06 13.51
CA HIS A 48 -5.98 1.25 14.27
C HIS A 48 -7.44 1.23 14.78
N LEU A 49 -8.38 0.75 13.98
CA LEU A 49 -9.81 0.78 14.32
C LEU A 49 -10.28 -0.44 15.12
N ARG A 50 -9.67 -1.62 14.93
CA ARG A 50 -10.10 -2.88 15.57
C ARG A 50 -10.25 -2.80 17.10
N PRO A 51 -9.37 -2.14 17.87
CA PRO A 51 -9.55 -1.99 19.32
C PRO A 51 -10.88 -1.31 19.73
N HIS A 52 -11.52 -0.59 18.82
CA HIS A 52 -12.79 0.11 19.03
C HIS A 52 -14.02 -0.66 18.52
N ALA A 53 -13.83 -1.85 17.95
CA ALA A 53 -14.89 -2.70 17.40
C ALA A 53 -14.97 -4.09 18.06
N PRO A 54 -14.88 -4.24 19.40
CA PRO A 54 -14.85 -5.54 20.04
C PRO A 54 -16.13 -6.34 19.75
N GLY A 55 -15.98 -7.57 19.26
CA GLY A 55 -17.09 -8.44 18.84
C GLY A 55 -17.72 -8.06 17.49
N GLN A 56 -17.19 -7.04 16.81
CA GLN A 56 -17.64 -6.58 15.49
C GLN A 56 -16.49 -6.57 14.47
N GLU A 57 -15.43 -7.33 14.71
CA GLU A 57 -14.21 -7.36 13.88
C GLU A 57 -14.51 -7.81 12.44
N VAL A 58 -15.45 -8.75 12.27
CA VAL A 58 -15.91 -9.21 10.95
C VAL A 58 -16.63 -8.09 10.20
N ALA A 59 -17.54 -7.38 10.87
CA ALA A 59 -18.27 -6.26 10.27
C ALA A 59 -17.31 -5.11 9.91
N LEU A 60 -16.36 -4.79 10.78
CA LEU A 60 -15.31 -3.81 10.48
C LEU A 60 -14.50 -4.21 9.24
N LYS A 61 -14.07 -5.47 9.15
CA LYS A 61 -13.36 -5.99 7.98
C LYS A 61 -14.16 -5.81 6.70
N GLU A 62 -15.44 -6.16 6.70
CA GLU A 62 -16.31 -6.03 5.52
C GLU A 62 -16.45 -4.57 5.07
N ARG A 63 -16.61 -3.63 6.02
CA ARG A 63 -16.63 -2.19 5.70
C ARG A 63 -15.31 -1.70 5.14
N LEU A 64 -14.17 -2.19 5.65
CA LEU A 64 -12.85 -1.84 5.14
C LEU A 64 -12.59 -2.41 3.75
N ILE A 65 -13.07 -3.63 3.46
CA ILE A 65 -13.02 -4.20 2.10
C ILE A 65 -13.81 -3.33 1.14
N ALA A 66 -15.04 -2.94 1.49
CA ALA A 66 -15.85 -2.05 0.66
C ALA A 66 -15.18 -0.69 0.42
N LEU A 67 -14.56 -0.10 1.45
CA LEU A 67 -13.82 1.16 1.33
C LEU A 67 -12.60 1.02 0.40
N HIS A 68 -11.84 -0.07 0.54
CA HIS A 68 -10.70 -0.36 -0.32
C HIS A 68 -11.14 -0.54 -1.78
N GLN A 69 -12.23 -1.27 -2.01
CA GLN A 69 -12.81 -1.46 -3.34
C GLN A 69 -13.23 -0.12 -3.96
N ALA A 70 -13.90 0.74 -3.19
CA ALA A 70 -14.26 2.08 -3.64
C ALA A 70 -13.01 2.92 -3.98
N ALA A 71 -11.96 2.83 -3.18
CA ALA A 71 -10.69 3.52 -3.46
C ALA A 71 -10.03 3.01 -4.75
N LEU A 72 -10.01 1.70 -4.99
CA LEU A 72 -9.52 1.12 -6.25
C LEU A 72 -10.36 1.58 -7.46
N LEU A 73 -11.68 1.64 -7.32
CA LEU A 73 -12.60 2.05 -8.41
C LEU A 73 -12.50 3.53 -8.77
N ASN A 74 -11.99 4.38 -7.86
CA ASN A 74 -11.73 5.79 -8.16
C ASN A 74 -10.50 5.98 -9.05
N GLU A 75 -9.68 4.94 -9.22
CA GLU A 75 -8.50 4.96 -10.07
C GLU A 75 -8.78 4.28 -11.41
N THR A 76 -8.16 4.80 -12.48
CA THR A 76 -8.29 4.23 -13.83
C THR A 76 -6.94 3.65 -14.25
N PRO A 77 -6.62 2.39 -13.90
CA PRO A 77 -5.39 1.76 -14.33
C PRO A 77 -5.37 1.59 -15.86
N PRO A 78 -4.18 1.67 -16.51
CA PRO A 78 -4.01 1.28 -17.90
C PRO A 78 -4.51 -0.14 -18.15
N LEU A 79 -4.96 -0.43 -19.37
CA LEU A 79 -5.51 -1.75 -19.76
C LEU A 79 -4.63 -2.94 -19.33
N GLY A 80 -3.31 -2.81 -19.42
CA GLY A 80 -2.38 -3.87 -19.01
C GLY A 80 -2.35 -4.15 -17.51
N GLU A 81 -2.79 -3.21 -16.67
CA GLU A 81 -2.78 -3.30 -15.21
C GLU A 81 -4.14 -3.71 -14.63
N VAL A 82 -5.20 -3.74 -15.45
CA VAL A 82 -6.56 -4.14 -15.03
C VAL A 82 -6.60 -5.53 -14.39
N PRO A 83 -5.89 -6.56 -14.90
CA PRO A 83 -5.84 -7.85 -14.23
C PRO A 83 -5.25 -7.77 -12.82
N SER A 84 -4.14 -7.05 -12.66
CA SER A 84 -3.51 -6.87 -11.34
C SER A 84 -4.36 -6.07 -10.36
N ALA A 85 -5.14 -5.11 -10.85
CA ALA A 85 -6.13 -4.39 -10.03
C ALA A 85 -7.22 -5.35 -9.51
N ALA A 86 -7.70 -6.27 -10.36
CA ALA A 86 -8.67 -7.28 -9.98
C ALA A 86 -8.07 -8.29 -8.98
N ASP A 87 -6.85 -8.78 -9.22
CA ASP A 87 -6.15 -9.69 -8.31
C ASP A 87 -5.95 -9.06 -6.93
N ALA A 88 -5.52 -7.79 -6.88
CA ALA A 88 -5.34 -7.07 -5.63
C ALA A 88 -6.66 -6.90 -4.85
N ARG A 89 -7.75 -6.59 -5.58
CA ARG A 89 -9.10 -6.49 -5.02
C ARG A 89 -9.56 -7.82 -4.41
N ASP A 90 -9.32 -8.92 -5.12
CA ASP A 90 -9.81 -10.25 -4.76
C ASP A 90 -8.96 -10.91 -3.65
N ALA A 91 -7.69 -10.51 -3.50
CA ALA A 91 -6.80 -11.00 -2.45
C ALA A 91 -7.06 -10.37 -1.06
N LEU A 92 -7.58 -9.13 -1.00
CA LEU A 92 -7.73 -8.37 0.24
C LEU A 92 -8.54 -9.09 1.34
N PRO A 93 -9.70 -9.73 1.06
CA PRO A 93 -10.49 -10.37 2.10
C PRO A 93 -9.72 -11.46 2.85
N HIS A 94 -8.92 -12.24 2.13
CA HIS A 94 -8.06 -13.27 2.71
C HIS A 94 -6.93 -12.67 3.54
N TYR A 95 -6.31 -11.60 3.03
CA TYR A 95 -5.24 -10.89 3.73
C TYR A 95 -5.72 -10.34 5.09
N LEU A 96 -6.82 -9.59 5.12
CA LEU A 96 -7.37 -9.05 6.36
C LEU A 96 -7.84 -10.15 7.32
N SER A 97 -8.42 -11.23 6.81
CA SER A 97 -8.82 -12.36 7.66
C SER A 97 -7.61 -13.01 8.34
N THR A 98 -6.46 -13.06 7.66
CA THR A 98 -5.21 -13.56 8.24
C THR A 98 -4.69 -12.65 9.33
N LEU A 99 -4.72 -11.33 9.13
CA LEU A 99 -4.29 -10.34 10.14
C LEU A 99 -5.15 -10.39 11.41
N GLN A 100 -6.45 -10.67 11.29
CA GLN A 100 -7.36 -10.76 12.42
C GLN A 100 -7.14 -11.98 13.33
N LEU A 101 -6.32 -12.96 12.90
CA LEU A 101 -5.95 -14.11 13.73
C LEU A 101 -4.98 -13.77 14.87
N ALA A 102 -4.37 -12.57 14.83
CA ALA A 102 -3.45 -12.09 15.84
C ALA A 102 -3.83 -10.66 16.30
N PRO A 103 -3.36 -10.20 17.47
CA PRO A 103 -3.57 -8.81 17.90
C PRO A 103 -3.11 -7.79 16.85
N PRO A 104 -3.70 -6.58 16.80
CA PRO A 104 -3.28 -5.50 15.91
C PRO A 104 -1.77 -5.24 15.98
N LEU A 105 -1.14 -5.08 14.82
CA LEU A 105 0.27 -4.72 14.72
C LEU A 105 0.40 -3.21 14.47
N PRO A 106 1.33 -2.52 15.16
CA PRO A 106 1.67 -1.14 14.83
C PRO A 106 2.39 -1.04 13.47
N ALA A 107 2.42 0.16 12.88
CA ALA A 107 2.98 0.40 11.56
C ALA A 107 4.46 0.03 11.43
N ASP A 108 5.23 0.06 12.53
CA ASP A 108 6.65 -0.34 12.53
C ASP A 108 6.83 -1.87 12.37
N LYS A 109 5.80 -2.66 12.69
CA LYS A 109 5.81 -4.13 12.69
C LYS A 109 4.93 -4.78 11.63
N LEU A 110 4.04 -4.03 11.00
CA LEU A 110 3.12 -4.55 9.98
C LEU A 110 3.89 -5.19 8.80
N PRO A 111 3.51 -6.36 8.29
CA PRO A 111 4.06 -6.86 7.02
C PRO A 111 3.70 -5.89 5.89
N LEU A 112 4.66 -5.56 5.01
CA LEU A 112 4.40 -4.65 3.88
C LEU A 112 4.42 -5.44 2.57
N LEU A 113 3.25 -5.61 1.96
CA LEU A 113 3.09 -6.25 0.66
C LEU A 113 3.82 -5.45 -0.43
N ALA A 114 3.80 -4.11 -0.33
CA ALA A 114 4.45 -3.23 -1.30
C ALA A 114 5.97 -3.41 -1.38
N GLU A 115 6.61 -3.96 -0.34
CA GLU A 115 8.06 -4.15 -0.32
C GLU A 115 8.51 -5.12 -1.42
N ALA A 116 7.98 -6.35 -1.44
CA ALA A 116 8.37 -7.36 -2.39
C ALA A 116 8.04 -6.93 -3.84
N VAL A 117 6.86 -6.31 -4.01
CA VAL A 117 6.39 -5.79 -5.30
C VAL A 117 7.31 -4.69 -5.81
N LEU A 118 7.72 -3.75 -4.97
CA LEU A 118 8.65 -2.69 -5.33
C LEU A 118 9.97 -3.28 -5.81
N PHE A 119 10.57 -4.23 -5.08
CA PHE A 119 11.84 -4.81 -5.51
C PHE A 119 11.74 -5.58 -6.83
N ALA A 120 10.62 -6.26 -7.06
CA ALA A 120 10.37 -7.04 -8.28
C ALA A 120 10.16 -6.16 -9.52
N THR A 121 9.51 -5.00 -9.36
CA THR A 121 9.04 -4.18 -10.50
C THR A 121 9.85 -2.92 -10.74
N LEU A 122 10.68 -2.48 -9.79
CA LEU A 122 11.47 -1.26 -9.91
C LEU A 122 12.38 -1.30 -11.14
N PRO A 123 12.28 -0.34 -12.09
CA PRO A 123 13.05 -0.31 -13.33
C PRO A 123 14.51 0.14 -13.13
N VAL A 124 15.17 -0.41 -12.11
CA VAL A 124 16.58 -0.19 -11.81
C VAL A 124 17.23 -1.57 -11.72
N HIS A 125 18.33 -1.77 -12.45
CA HIS A 125 19.01 -3.06 -12.44
C HIS A 125 19.40 -3.47 -11.01
N PRO A 126 19.19 -4.73 -10.56
CA PRO A 126 19.47 -5.15 -9.19
C PRO A 126 20.89 -4.81 -8.70
N GLU A 127 21.88 -4.90 -9.60
CA GLU A 127 23.27 -4.52 -9.32
C GLU A 127 23.43 -3.07 -8.84
N GLN A 128 22.62 -2.16 -9.37
CA GLN A 128 22.66 -0.73 -9.01
C GLN A 128 21.99 -0.46 -7.66
N ARG A 129 21.34 -1.46 -7.05
CA ARG A 129 20.61 -1.37 -5.78
C ARG A 129 21.30 -2.12 -4.65
N ARG A 130 22.47 -2.73 -4.91
CA ARG A 130 23.25 -3.46 -3.89
C ARG A 130 23.54 -2.56 -2.70
N GLY A 131 23.21 -3.04 -1.50
CA GLY A 131 23.40 -2.29 -0.25
C GLY A 131 22.27 -1.32 0.10
N GLU A 132 21.30 -1.08 -0.78
CA GLU A 132 20.25 -0.07 -0.55
C GLU A 132 18.92 -0.65 -0.07
N SER A 133 18.81 -1.98 -0.01
CA SER A 133 17.57 -2.65 0.37
C SER A 133 17.06 -2.16 1.73
N LEU A 134 17.95 -1.94 2.71
CA LEU A 134 17.56 -1.41 4.02
C LEU A 134 17.01 0.01 3.94
N ALA A 135 17.60 0.88 3.13
CA ALA A 135 17.13 2.26 2.96
C ALA A 135 15.77 2.31 2.25
N ILE A 136 15.57 1.49 1.21
CA ILE A 136 14.30 1.39 0.48
C ILE A 136 13.19 0.88 1.40
N LYS A 137 13.45 -0.20 2.15
CA LYS A 137 12.51 -0.73 3.15
C LYS A 137 12.20 0.29 4.24
N GLY A 138 13.24 0.98 4.72
CA GLY A 138 13.11 2.05 5.71
C GLY A 138 12.23 3.20 5.21
N ALA A 139 12.36 3.59 3.94
CA ALA A 139 11.52 4.62 3.35
C ALA A 139 10.03 4.20 3.26
N LEU A 140 9.74 2.97 2.83
CA LEU A 140 8.37 2.44 2.83
C LEU A 140 7.79 2.41 4.25
N ARG A 141 8.56 1.89 5.20
CA ARG A 141 8.19 1.81 6.62
C ARG A 141 7.91 3.19 7.20
N PHE A 142 8.75 4.17 6.90
CA PHE A 142 8.61 5.54 7.36
C PHE A 142 7.29 6.16 6.89
N GLN A 143 6.86 5.88 5.65
CA GLN A 143 5.55 6.32 5.17
C GLN A 143 4.41 5.71 6.00
N MET A 144 4.44 4.41 6.28
CA MET A 144 3.40 3.75 7.11
C MET A 144 3.33 4.32 8.53
N VAL A 145 4.48 4.54 9.18
CA VAL A 145 4.54 5.15 10.51
C VAL A 145 3.99 6.58 10.48
N THR A 146 4.36 7.37 9.47
CA THR A 146 3.85 8.74 9.30
C THR A 146 2.34 8.74 9.07
N THR A 147 1.82 7.81 8.26
CA THR A 147 0.38 7.62 8.04
C THR A 147 -0.34 7.28 9.34
N GLN A 148 0.21 6.37 10.15
CA GLN A 148 -0.38 6.02 11.47
C GLN A 148 -0.46 7.26 12.37
N GLN A 149 0.63 8.02 12.48
CA GLN A 149 0.65 9.23 13.32
C GLN A 149 -0.38 10.26 12.87
N GLU A 150 -0.52 10.45 11.55
CA GLU A 150 -1.53 11.37 11.02
C GLU A 150 -2.96 10.87 11.26
N MET A 151 -3.20 9.55 11.21
CA MET A 151 -4.48 8.97 11.58
C MET A 151 -4.80 9.20 13.05
N GLU A 152 -3.88 8.87 13.95
CA GLU A 152 -4.02 9.07 15.40
C GLU A 152 -4.28 10.54 15.77
N ARG A 153 -3.69 11.48 15.01
CA ARG A 153 -3.86 12.92 15.22
C ARG A 153 -5.20 13.45 14.70
N ARG A 154 -5.69 12.91 13.59
CA ARG A 154 -6.83 13.50 12.84
C ARG A 154 -8.15 12.78 13.04
N PHE A 155 -8.12 11.51 13.43
CA PHE A 155 -9.30 10.67 13.48
C PHE A 155 -9.71 10.31 14.90
N ASP A 156 -11.00 10.39 15.17
CA ASP A 156 -11.62 9.81 16.35
C ASP A 156 -12.01 8.36 16.00
N ALA A 157 -11.12 7.41 16.34
CA ALA A 157 -11.27 6.02 15.95
C ALA A 157 -12.58 5.39 16.45
N ALA A 158 -13.00 5.73 17.67
CA ALA A 158 -14.25 5.24 18.23
C ALA A 158 -15.47 5.75 17.44
N LYS A 159 -15.52 7.06 17.14
CA LYS A 159 -16.60 7.62 16.30
C LYS A 159 -16.57 7.10 14.88
N MET A 160 -15.38 6.85 14.31
CA MET A 160 -15.28 6.26 12.97
C MET A 160 -15.88 4.86 12.94
N VAL A 161 -15.55 4.01 13.91
CA VAL A 161 -16.14 2.67 14.01
C VAL A 161 -17.66 2.76 14.17
N ASP A 162 -18.14 3.63 15.07
CA ASP A 162 -19.58 3.86 15.27
C ASP A 162 -20.28 4.23 13.95
N ASN A 163 -19.74 5.22 13.23
CA ASN A 163 -20.26 5.65 11.93
C ASN A 163 -20.22 4.53 10.87
N MET A 164 -19.14 3.76 10.82
CA MET A 164 -18.98 2.70 9.82
C MET A 164 -19.93 1.51 10.05
N LEU A 165 -20.24 1.21 11.31
CA LEU A 165 -21.03 0.05 11.67
C LEU A 165 -22.52 0.37 11.80
N ASN A 166 -22.88 1.61 12.17
CA ASN A 166 -24.27 2.02 12.42
C ASN A 166 -24.93 2.84 11.30
N GLN A 167 -24.23 3.10 10.19
CA GLN A 167 -24.89 3.59 8.96
C GLN A 167 -25.71 2.46 8.32
N MET A 168 -27.01 2.46 8.65
CA MET A 168 -28.09 1.75 7.94
C MET A 168 -28.45 2.47 6.64
#